data_AF-A0A2B8BGU0-F1
#
_entry.id   AF-A0A2B8BGU0-F1
#
_cell.length_a   1.000
_cell.length_b   1.000
_cell.length_c   1.000
_cell.angle_alpha   90.00
_cell.angle_beta   90.00
_cell.angle_gamma   90.00
#
_symmetry.space_group_name_H-M   'P 1'
#
loop_
_entity.id
_entity.type
_entity.pdbx_description
1 polymer ?
#
loop_
_entity_poly.entity_id
_entity_poly.type
_entity_poly.pdbx_seq_one_letter_code
_entity_poly.pdbx_strand_id
1 'polypeptide(L)'
;MTQLSVVEEKGSFRLVASDGRFAVVEVRAGQVFGMPDDSGGGRDGAEDTPDGMASIAHWTGEDEARALMRDLSERGDQLARRLR
;
A
#
# COMPACT_ATOMS: atom_id res chain seq x y z
N MET A 1 19.72 -2.05 7.43
CA MET A 1 18.38 -2.58 7.73
C MET A 1 17.45 -1.39 7.70
N THR A 2 16.66 -1.25 6.65
CA THR A 2 15.70 -0.15 6.51
C THR A 2 14.61 -0.38 7.55
N GLN A 3 14.45 0.54 8.50
CA GLN A 3 13.41 0.40 9.52
C GLN A 3 12.08 0.80 8.87
N LEU A 4 11.39 -0.18 8.29
CA LEU A 4 10.04 -0.01 7.77
C LEU A 4 9.03 -0.23 8.90
N SER A 5 8.07 0.67 9.01
CA SER A 5 7.02 0.62 10.03
C SER A 5 5.65 0.79 9.38
N VAL A 6 4.67 0.00 9.81
CA VAL A 6 3.27 0.16 9.38
C VAL A 6 2.64 1.24 10.24
N VAL A 7 2.16 2.30 9.59
CA VAL A 7 1.55 3.48 10.22
C VAL A 7 0.04 3.33 10.33
N GLU A 8 -0.60 2.74 9.31
CA GLU A 8 -2.05 2.55 9.24
C GLU A 8 -2.37 1.29 8.43
N GLU A 9 -3.41 0.56 8.82
CA GLU A 9 -3.92 -0.60 8.08
C GLU A 9 -5.43 -0.47 7.90
N LYS A 10 -5.91 -0.67 6.66
CA LYS A 10 -7.34 -0.69 6.30
C LYS A 10 -7.59 -1.74 5.23
N GLY A 11 -8.26 -2.82 5.61
CA GLY A 11 -8.55 -3.94 4.72
C GLY A 11 -7.25 -4.59 4.22
N SER A 12 -7.08 -4.69 2.91
CA SER A 12 -5.83 -5.16 2.30
C SER A 12 -4.77 -4.07 2.14
N PHE A 13 -5.05 -2.81 2.47
CA PHE A 13 -4.08 -1.72 2.30
C PHE A 13 -3.34 -1.42 3.60
N ARG A 14 -2.02 -1.18 3.48
CA ARG A 14 -1.16 -0.73 4.56
C ARG A 14 -0.45 0.56 4.14
N LEU A 15 -0.51 1.58 4.99
CA LEU A 15 0.38 2.74 4.92
C LEU A 15 1.66 2.40 5.68
N VAL A 16 2.79 2.47 4.99
CA VAL A 16 4.12 2.19 5.54
C VAL A 16 4.98 3.45 5.55
N ALA A 17 5.88 3.55 6.51
CA ALA A 17 6.85 4.64 6.64
C ALA A 17 8.27 4.09 6.77
N SER A 18 9.21 4.77 6.11
CA SER A 18 10.64 4.50 6.20
C SER A 18 11.44 5.78 5.92
N ASP A 19 12.37 6.12 6.82
CA ASP A 19 13.27 7.27 6.68
C ASP A 19 12.56 8.59 6.30
N GLY A 20 11.38 8.84 6.89
CA GLY A 20 10.58 10.04 6.63
C GLY A 20 9.79 10.03 5.31
N ARG A 21 9.82 8.92 4.58
CA ARG A 21 9.00 8.68 3.38
C ARG A 21 7.85 7.75 3.71
N PHE A 22 6.76 7.89 2.96
CA PHE A 22 5.54 7.12 3.17
C PHE A 22 5.10 6.46 1.86
N ALA A 23 4.50 5.28 1.95
CA ALA A 23 3.96 4.58 0.79
C ALA A 23 2.72 3.79 1.19
N VAL A 24 1.83 3.56 0.23
CA VAL A 24 0.73 2.60 0.40
C VAL A 24 1.09 1.33 -0.34
N VAL A 25 0.88 0.19 0.31
CA VAL A 25 1.04 -1.14 -0.27
C VAL A 25 -0.24 -1.94 -0.07
N GLU A 26 -0.54 -2.84 -0.99
CA GLU A 26 -1.62 -3.80 -0.86
C GLU A 26 -1.07 -5.18 -0.47
N VAL A 27 -1.62 -5.78 0.58
CA VAL A 27 -1.26 -7.10 1.09
C VAL A 27 -2.37 -8.08 0.77
N ARG A 28 -2.06 -9.09 -0.05
CA ARG A 28 -2.98 -10.16 -0.42
C ARG A 28 -2.25 -11.49 -0.52
N ALA A 29 -2.80 -12.51 0.12
CA ALA A 29 -2.28 -13.88 0.07
C ALA A 29 -0.78 -14.02 0.42
N GLY A 30 -0.30 -13.23 1.41
CA GLY A 30 1.11 -13.24 1.84
C GLY A 30 2.07 -12.54 0.89
N GLN A 31 1.54 -11.86 -0.13
CA GLN A 31 2.30 -11.03 -1.05
C GLN A 31 1.92 -9.55 -0.87
N VAL A 32 2.89 -8.68 -1.13
CA VAL A 32 2.72 -7.23 -1.17
C VAL A 32 2.80 -6.72 -2.59
N PHE A 33 1.90 -5.84 -2.95
CA PHE A 33 1.79 -5.20 -4.24
C PHE A 33 1.93 -3.69 -4.06
N GLY A 34 2.80 -3.07 -4.87
CA GLY A 34 2.87 -1.61 -4.93
C GLY A 34 1.60 -1.07 -5.57
N MET A 35 1.13 0.08 -5.10
CA MET A 35 0.00 0.73 -5.76
C MET A 35 0.45 1.20 -7.16
N PRO A 36 -0.27 0.82 -8.24
CA PRO A 36 0.08 1.28 -9.57
C PRO A 36 -0.21 2.77 -9.67
N ASP A 37 0.77 3.54 -10.14
CA ASP A 37 0.51 4.78 -10.87
C ASP A 37 -0.20 4.36 -12.17
N ASP A 38 -1.32 4.98 -12.48
CA ASP A 38 -2.28 4.56 -13.50
C ASP A 38 -1.61 4.00 -14.78
N SER A 39 -1.97 2.76 -15.17
CA SER A 39 -1.92 2.14 -16.53
C SER A 39 -1.19 0.78 -16.66
N GLY A 40 -0.32 0.38 -15.72
CA GLY A 40 0.46 -0.86 -15.86
C GLY A 40 0.32 -1.73 -14.62
N GLY A 41 -0.68 -2.62 -14.61
CA GLY A 41 -0.93 -3.53 -13.49
C GLY A 41 0.36 -4.20 -13.00
N GLY A 42 0.84 -3.73 -11.84
CA GLY A 42 2.03 -4.23 -11.18
C GLY A 42 1.87 -5.71 -10.90
N ARG A 43 2.61 -6.54 -11.63
CA ARG A 43 2.42 -8.00 -11.60
C ARG A 43 3.47 -8.78 -10.85
N ASP A 44 4.50 -8.12 -10.32
CA ASP A 44 5.44 -8.78 -9.42
C ASP A 44 5.19 -8.30 -8.00
N GLY A 45 4.35 -9.05 -7.28
CA GLY A 45 4.25 -8.91 -5.84
C GLY A 45 5.55 -9.34 -5.18
N ALA A 46 5.91 -8.71 -4.08
CA ALA A 46 7.02 -9.13 -3.23
C ALA A 46 6.51 -9.95 -2.03
N GLU A 47 7.41 -10.63 -1.33
CA GLU A 47 7.07 -11.27 -0.05
C GLU A 47 6.64 -10.22 0.99
N ASP A 48 5.64 -10.56 1.83
CA ASP A 48 5.19 -9.73 2.98
C ASP A 48 6.25 -9.64 4.08
N THR A 49 7.34 -8.96 3.75
CA THR A 49 8.50 -8.68 4.60
C THR A 49 8.87 -7.19 4.48
N PRO A 50 9.53 -6.59 5.49
CA PRO A 50 9.98 -5.20 5.40
C PRO A 50 10.80 -4.89 4.14
N ASP A 51 11.70 -5.79 3.75
CA ASP A 51 12.53 -5.63 2.56
C ASP A 51 11.70 -5.78 1.27
N GLY A 52 10.78 -6.75 1.24
CA GLY A 52 9.85 -6.94 0.12
C GLY A 52 8.96 -5.72 -0.09
N MET A 53 8.35 -5.20 0.98
CA MET A 53 7.56 -3.97 0.94
C MET A 53 8.39 -2.78 0.44
N ALA A 54 9.59 -2.60 0.96
CA ALA A 54 10.45 -1.49 0.56
C ALA A 54 10.86 -1.54 -0.91
N SER A 55 10.97 -2.74 -1.49
CA SER A 55 11.37 -2.96 -2.89
C SER A 55 10.29 -2.58 -3.92
N ILE A 56 9.01 -2.68 -3.52
CA ILE A 56 7.84 -2.43 -4.36
C ILE A 56 7.09 -1.14 -4.00
N ALA A 57 7.38 -0.57 -2.83
CA ALA A 57 6.72 0.63 -2.32
C ALA A 57 7.02 1.85 -3.21
N HIS A 58 5.96 2.52 -3.65
CA HIS A 58 6.06 3.84 -4.26
C HIS A 58 6.15 4.91 -3.17
N TRP A 59 7.38 5.27 -2.80
CA TRP A 59 7.66 6.22 -1.73
C TRP A 59 7.34 7.66 -2.13
N THR A 60 6.52 8.31 -1.31
CA THR A 60 6.02 9.68 -1.47
C THR A 60 6.11 10.44 -0.14
N GLY A 61 5.59 11.67 -0.11
CA GLY A 61 5.37 12.41 1.14
C GLY A 61 4.19 11.87 1.96
N GLU A 62 4.15 12.20 3.25
CA GLU A 62 3.11 11.72 4.16
C GLU A 62 1.69 12.10 3.68
N ASP A 63 1.48 13.36 3.30
CA ASP A 63 0.17 13.86 2.90
C ASP A 63 -0.37 13.15 1.65
N GLU A 64 0.52 12.87 0.70
CA GLU A 64 0.21 12.16 -0.55
C GLU A 64 -0.13 10.70 -0.28
N ALA A 65 0.72 9.99 0.48
CA ALA A 65 0.46 8.61 0.85
C ALA A 65 -0.84 8.46 1.67
N ARG A 66 -1.12 9.41 2.58
CA ARG A 66 -2.38 9.44 3.34
C ARG A 66 -3.59 9.75 2.46
N ALA A 67 -3.45 10.62 1.47
CA ALA A 67 -4.53 10.89 0.51
C ALA A 67 -4.86 9.66 -0.32
N LEU A 68 -3.83 8.96 -0.82
CA LEU A 68 -3.97 7.71 -1.54
C LEU A 68 -4.64 6.63 -0.67
N MET A 69 -4.20 6.47 0.58
CA MET A 69 -4.78 5.51 1.53
C MET A 69 -6.28 5.74 1.75
N ARG A 70 -6.71 7.01 1.85
CA ARG A 70 -8.12 7.35 2.00
C ARG A 70 -8.93 7.00 0.75
N ASP A 71 -8.45 7.41 -0.43
CA ASP A 71 -9.12 7.12 -1.71
C ASP A 71 -9.30 5.61 -1.93
N LEU A 72 -8.25 4.82 -1.68
CA LEU A 72 -8.30 3.36 -1.81
C LEU A 72 -9.26 2.70 -0.82
N SER A 73 -9.25 3.16 0.43
CA SER A 73 -10.16 2.66 1.46
C SER A 73 -11.62 2.97 1.12
N GLU A 74 -11.91 4.19 0.66
CA GLU A 74 -13.26 4.59 0.26
C GLU A 74 -13.76 3.82 -0.97
N ARG A 75 -12.89 3.59 -1.95
CA ARG A 75 -13.21 2.76 -3.13
C ARG A 75 -13.48 1.31 -2.74
N GLY A 76 -12.65 0.74 -1.86
CA GLY A 76 -12.83 -0.61 -1.33
C GLY A 76 -14.16 -0.76 -0.59
N ASP A 77 -14.49 0.19 0.29
CA ASP A 77 -15.75 0.20 1.03
C ASP A 77 -16.97 0.34 0.10
N GLN A 78 -16.89 1.21 -0.91
CA GLN A 78 -17.96 1.33 -1.91
C GLN A 78 -18.17 0.05 -2.71
N LEU A 79 -17.08 -0.64 -3.10
CA LEU A 79 -17.15 -1.90 -3.81
C LEU A 79 -17.79 -2.99 -2.94
N ALA A 80 -17.37 -3.10 -1.69
CA ALA A 80 -17.92 -4.06 -0.73
C ALA A 80 -19.43 -3.85 -0.48
N ARG A 81 -19.88 -2.59 -0.46
CA ARG A 81 -21.31 -2.25 -0.32
C ARG A 81 -22.14 -2.60 -1.55
N ARG A 82 -21.58 -2.54 -2.76
CA ARG A 82 -22.28 -2.88 -4.02
C ARG A 82 -22.38 -4.38 -4.29
N LEU A 83 -21.50 -5.18 -3.68
CA LEU A 83 -21.47 -6.64 -3.81
C LEU A 83 -22.29 -7.37 -2.73
N ARG A 84 -22.98 -6.63 -1.86
CA ARG A 84 -23.86 -7.14 -0.81
C ARG A 84 -25.32 -7.16 -1.27
#